data_AF-A0A2I0J9X1-F1
#
_entry.id   AF-A0A2I0J9X1-F1
#
_cell.length_a   1.000
_cell.length_b   1.000
_cell.length_c   1.000
_cell.angle_alpha   90.00
_cell.angle_beta   90.00
_cell.angle_gamma   90.00
#
_symmetry.space_group_name_H-M   'P 1'
#
loop_
_entity.id
_entity.type
_entity.pdbx_description
1 polymer ?
#
loop_
_entity_poly.entity_id
_entity_poly.type
_entity_poly.pdbx_seq_one_letter_code
_entity_poly.pdbx_strand_id
1 'polypeptide(L)'
;MCSLDYVVFVNGKFCKNPNLTVAEDFLFQGLNIPGNTNNKLMSKVTAVTVDQLPGLNTLGISLARIDFAPYGLNPPHTHPRGTEFLIVLEGELYVGFVLSNQLANRLITK
;
A
#
# COMPACT_ATOMS: atom_id res chain seq x y z
N MET A 1 -18.30 -5.44 -5.04
CA MET A 1 -17.24 -5.77 -4.07
C MET A 1 -16.59 -7.09 -4.41
N CYS A 2 -15.28 -7.20 -4.51
CA CYS A 2 -14.65 -8.15 -5.43
C CYS A 2 -14.76 -9.62 -5.04
N SER A 3 -15.12 -10.51 -5.96
CA SER A 3 -14.97 -11.96 -5.77
C SER A 3 -13.86 -12.46 -6.67
N LEU A 4 -12.99 -13.31 -6.10
CA LEU A 4 -11.90 -13.98 -6.80
C LEU A 4 -12.41 -15.15 -7.66
N ASP A 5 -13.71 -15.45 -7.61
CA ASP A 5 -14.33 -16.65 -8.20
C ASP A 5 -14.98 -16.40 -9.56
N TYR A 6 -14.94 -15.17 -10.06
CA TYR A 6 -15.51 -14.84 -11.37
C TYR A 6 -14.44 -14.94 -12.48
N VAL A 7 -14.76 -15.70 -13.53
CA VAL A 7 -13.92 -15.97 -14.72
C VAL A 7 -13.83 -14.74 -15.67
N VAL A 8 -14.28 -13.57 -15.23
CA VAL A 8 -14.35 -12.35 -16.07
C VAL A 8 -13.31 -11.34 -15.62
N PHE A 9 -12.42 -10.99 -16.55
CA PHE A 9 -11.38 -9.98 -16.34
C PHE A 9 -11.83 -8.61 -16.84
N VAL A 10 -11.71 -7.59 -15.99
CA VAL A 10 -12.04 -6.20 -16.29
C VAL A 10 -10.95 -5.26 -15.75
N ASN A 11 -10.97 -3.98 -16.13
CA ASN A 11 -10.13 -3.00 -15.46
C ASN A 11 -10.59 -2.82 -14.01
N GLY A 12 -9.71 -3.12 -13.05
CA GLY A 12 -10.05 -3.25 -11.64
C GLY A 12 -10.48 -4.68 -11.29
N LYS A 13 -11.65 -4.83 -10.68
CA LYS A 13 -12.17 -6.11 -10.21
C LYS A 13 -13.70 -6.16 -10.35
N PHE A 14 -14.23 -7.34 -10.67
CA PHE A 14 -15.67 -7.55 -10.79
C PHE A 14 -16.37 -7.51 -9.43
N CYS A 15 -17.53 -6.87 -9.34
CA CYS A 15 -18.24 -6.66 -8.08
C CYS A 15 -19.27 -7.77 -7.75
N LYS A 16 -19.15 -8.37 -6.57
CA LYS A 16 -20.22 -9.03 -5.78
C LYS A 16 -21.46 -8.15 -5.74
N ASN A 17 -22.61 -8.82 -5.76
CA ASN A 17 -23.92 -8.21 -5.59
C ASN A 17 -23.97 -7.40 -4.28
N PRO A 18 -24.36 -6.11 -4.31
CA PRO A 18 -24.43 -5.26 -3.12
C PRO A 18 -25.35 -5.80 -2.02
N ASN A 19 -26.38 -6.58 -2.36
CA ASN A 19 -27.28 -7.17 -1.35
C ASN A 19 -26.64 -8.34 -0.59
N LEU A 20 -25.48 -8.85 -1.04
CA LEU A 20 -24.75 -9.93 -0.39
C LEU A 20 -23.52 -9.42 0.38
N THR A 21 -23.33 -8.12 0.47
CA THR A 21 -22.15 -7.53 1.12
C THR A 21 -22.29 -7.57 2.63
N VAL A 22 -21.18 -7.83 3.31
CA VAL A 22 -21.11 -7.89 4.78
C VAL A 22 -20.05 -6.93 5.30
N ALA A 23 -20.05 -6.66 6.61
CA ALA A 23 -19.13 -5.71 7.23
C ALA A 23 -17.65 -6.10 7.01
N GLU A 24 -17.39 -7.41 6.98
CA GLU A 24 -16.07 -8.01 6.78
C GLU A 24 -15.50 -7.70 5.39
N ASP A 25 -16.34 -7.41 4.39
CA ASP A 25 -15.88 -6.99 3.07
C ASP A 25 -15.22 -5.58 3.12
N PHE A 26 -15.43 -4.82 4.19
CA PHE A 26 -14.92 -3.45 4.39
C PHE A 26 -14.00 -3.31 5.62
N LEU A 27 -13.68 -4.41 6.30
CA LEU A 27 -12.84 -4.40 7.49
C LEU A 27 -11.54 -5.14 7.23
N PHE A 28 -10.41 -4.48 7.53
CA PHE A 28 -9.10 -5.11 7.55
C PHE A 28 -8.50 -5.05 8.96
N GLN A 29 -8.18 -6.22 9.52
CA GLN A 29 -7.50 -6.34 10.81
C GLN A 29 -6.09 -6.90 10.57
N GLY A 30 -5.08 -6.03 10.69
CA GLY A 30 -3.70 -6.42 10.43
C GLY A 30 -2.72 -5.26 10.47
N LEU A 31 -3.16 -4.03 10.15
CA LEU A 31 -2.31 -2.84 10.27
C LEU A 31 -1.99 -2.47 11.73
N ASN A 32 -2.71 -3.02 12.71
CA ASN A 32 -2.40 -2.90 14.12
C ASN A 32 -1.21 -3.76 14.57
N ILE A 33 -0.76 -4.72 13.74
CA ILE A 33 0.32 -5.65 14.06
C ILE A 33 1.60 -5.16 13.35
N PRO A 34 2.70 -4.91 14.09
CA PRO A 34 3.97 -4.58 13.46
C PRO A 34 4.48 -5.69 12.55
N GLY A 35 5.01 -5.31 11.39
CA GLY A 35 5.65 -6.23 10.46
C GLY A 35 7.00 -6.77 10.96
N ASN A 36 7.37 -7.98 10.56
CA ASN A 36 8.65 -8.58 10.92
C ASN A 36 9.82 -7.94 10.14
N THR A 37 10.63 -7.15 10.83
CA THR A 37 11.82 -6.46 10.30
C THR A 37 13.11 -7.28 10.44
N ASN A 38 13.06 -8.52 10.94
CA ASN A 38 14.23 -9.42 10.94
C ASN A 38 14.47 -10.01 9.54
N ASN A 39 14.88 -9.15 8.63
CA ASN A 39 15.18 -9.46 7.24
C ASN A 39 16.30 -8.54 6.73
N LYS A 40 16.84 -8.83 5.53
CA LYS A 40 18.00 -8.11 4.98
C LYS A 40 17.80 -6.61 4.78
N LEU A 41 16.56 -6.18 4.56
CA LEU A 41 16.22 -4.77 4.38
C LEU A 41 15.92 -4.07 5.70
N MET A 42 15.76 -4.84 6.79
CA MET A 42 15.41 -4.35 8.11
C MET A 42 14.12 -3.51 8.10
N SER A 43 13.24 -3.75 7.13
CA SER A 43 11.96 -3.07 6.93
C SER A 43 10.90 -4.07 6.48
N LYS A 44 9.61 -3.75 6.72
CA LYS A 44 8.49 -4.57 6.26
C LYS A 44 7.34 -3.69 5.81
N VAL A 45 6.97 -3.81 4.54
CA VAL A 45 5.74 -3.24 3.98
C VAL A 45 4.59 -4.23 4.15
N THR A 46 3.51 -3.76 4.76
CA THR A 46 2.22 -4.45 4.88
C THR A 46 1.19 -3.66 4.08
N ALA A 47 0.95 -4.08 2.83
CA ALA A 47 0.04 -3.42 1.91
C ALA A 47 -1.41 -3.85 2.13
N VAL A 48 -2.33 -2.89 1.99
CA VAL A 48 -3.78 -3.08 1.99
C VAL A 48 -4.32 -2.47 0.71
N THR A 49 -4.38 -3.32 -0.31
CA THR A 49 -4.95 -2.99 -1.62
C THR A 49 -6.34 -3.62 -1.75
N VAL A 50 -6.98 -3.46 -2.91
CA VAL A 50 -8.26 -4.13 -3.23
C VAL A 50 -8.19 -5.66 -3.08
N ASP A 51 -6.99 -6.26 -3.16
CA ASP A 51 -6.81 -7.70 -2.99
C ASP A 51 -6.86 -8.14 -1.52
N GLN A 52 -6.53 -7.25 -0.57
CA GLN A 52 -6.62 -7.53 0.87
C GLN A 52 -7.92 -7.00 1.48
N LEU A 53 -8.45 -5.92 0.91
CA LEU A 53 -9.68 -5.26 1.35
C LEU A 53 -10.59 -5.01 0.15
N PRO A 54 -11.46 -5.97 -0.21
CA PRO A 54 -12.32 -5.89 -1.40
C PRO A 54 -13.23 -4.65 -1.44
N GLY A 55 -13.58 -4.12 -0.28
CA GLY A 55 -14.33 -2.87 -0.12
C GLY A 55 -13.64 -1.62 -0.67
N LEU A 56 -12.33 -1.67 -0.95
CA LEU A 56 -11.60 -0.56 -1.60
C LEU A 56 -11.87 -0.43 -3.10
N ASN A 57 -12.48 -1.44 -3.72
CA ASN A 57 -12.73 -1.39 -5.16
C ASN A 57 -13.53 -0.15 -5.53
N THR A 58 -13.13 0.49 -6.63
CA THR A 58 -13.71 1.75 -7.16
C THR A 58 -13.59 2.99 -6.25
N LEU A 59 -12.97 2.91 -5.07
CA LEU A 59 -12.82 4.07 -4.16
C LEU A 59 -11.56 4.92 -4.42
N GLY A 60 -10.64 4.45 -5.27
CA GLY A 60 -9.46 5.21 -5.67
C GLY A 60 -8.40 5.37 -4.58
N ILE A 61 -8.47 4.59 -3.50
CA ILE A 61 -7.52 4.62 -2.38
C ILE A 61 -6.96 3.23 -2.08
N SER A 62 -5.76 3.22 -1.50
CA SER A 62 -5.09 2.04 -0.92
C SER A 62 -4.23 2.51 0.25
N LEU A 63 -3.86 1.59 1.12
CA LEU A 63 -3.03 1.90 2.29
C LEU A 63 -1.85 0.94 2.38
N ALA A 64 -0.81 1.36 3.09
CA ALA A 64 0.25 0.46 3.56
C ALA A 64 0.73 0.94 4.93
N ARG A 65 1.09 -0.01 5.80
CA ARG A 65 1.95 0.24 6.96
C ARG A 65 3.36 -0.20 6.62
N ILE A 66 4.35 0.60 7.02
CA ILE A 66 5.75 0.25 6.86
C ILE A 66 6.40 0.30 8.23
N ASP A 67 6.96 -0.82 8.66
CA ASP A 67 7.74 -0.91 9.89
C ASP A 67 9.23 -0.94 9.54
N PHE A 68 10.03 -0.18 10.28
CA PHE A 68 11.49 -0.09 10.12
C PHE A 68 12.16 -0.46 11.43
N ALA A 69 13.15 -1.35 11.38
CA ALA A 69 14.16 -1.44 12.45
C ALA A 69 15.20 -0.31 12.28
N PRO A 70 16.06 -0.03 13.27
CA PRO A 70 17.12 0.97 13.13
C PRO A 70 17.96 0.72 11.87
N TYR A 71 18.18 1.77 11.09
CA TYR A 71 18.87 1.75 9.79
C TYR A 71 18.18 0.93 8.69
N GLY A 72 16.92 0.54 8.90
CA GLY A 72 16.10 -0.14 7.90
C GLY A 72 15.83 0.73 6.67
N LEU A 73 15.68 0.06 5.54
CA LEU A 73 15.52 0.70 4.24
C LEU A 73 14.32 0.11 3.51
N ASN A 74 13.44 0.98 3.01
CA ASN A 74 12.55 0.64 1.91
C ASN A 74 13.24 1.14 0.64
N PRO A 75 13.77 0.25 -0.22
CA PRO A 75 14.62 0.65 -1.34
C PRO A 75 13.93 1.64 -2.29
N PRO A 76 14.70 2.35 -3.13
CA PRO A 76 14.12 3.18 -4.19
C PRO A 76 13.12 2.39 -5.03
N HIS A 77 11.88 2.88 -5.09
CA HIS A 77 10.77 2.24 -5.80
C HIS A 77 9.85 3.30 -6.40
N THR A 78 8.84 2.84 -7.16
CA THR A 78 7.86 3.72 -7.80
C THR A 78 6.45 3.16 -7.66
N HIS A 79 5.46 4.04 -7.58
CA HIS A 79 4.05 3.71 -7.71
C HIS A 79 3.55 4.17 -9.09
N PRO A 80 3.48 3.29 -10.10
CA PRO A 80 3.21 3.70 -11.49
C PRO A 80 1.79 4.24 -11.72
N ARG A 81 0.87 4.11 -10.75
CA ARG A 81 -0.55 4.45 -10.88
C ARG A 81 -1.13 5.14 -9.65
N GLY A 82 -0.28 5.69 -8.77
CA GLY A 82 -0.77 6.33 -7.55
C GLY A 82 0.28 7.26 -6.96
N THR A 83 -0.19 8.38 -6.41
CA THR A 83 0.62 9.25 -5.56
C THR A 83 0.57 8.71 -4.13
N GLU A 84 1.70 8.74 -3.43
CA GLU A 84 1.81 8.34 -2.04
C GLU A 84 1.83 9.58 -1.14
N PHE A 85 1.19 9.47 0.03
CA PHE A 85 1.41 10.39 1.15
C PHE A 85 1.75 9.56 2.39
N LEU A 86 2.78 9.97 3.12
CA LEU A 86 3.29 9.26 4.29
C LEU A 86 2.98 10.02 5.57
N ILE A 87 2.61 9.29 6.63
CA ILE A 87 2.56 9.80 8.00
C ILE A 87 3.51 8.95 8.83
N VAL A 88 4.47 9.59 9.50
CA VAL A 88 5.32 8.93 10.50
C VAL A 88 4.56 8.89 11.82
N LEU A 89 4.26 7.68 12.30
CA LEU A 89 3.54 7.48 13.57
C LEU A 89 4.48 7.42 14.78
N GLU A 90 5.71 6.92 14.57
CA GLU A 90 6.73 6.76 15.61
C GLU A 90 8.13 6.83 14.99
N GLY A 91 9.08 7.43 15.71
CA GLY A 91 10.48 7.56 15.29
C GLY A 91 10.74 8.71 14.31
N GLU A 92 11.84 8.61 13.59
CA GLU A 92 12.28 9.57 12.58
C GLU A 92 12.67 8.79 11.31
N LEU A 93 12.27 9.30 10.14
CA LEU A 93 12.52 8.66 8.86
C LEU A 93 13.08 9.69 7.87
N TYR A 94 14.24 9.40 7.31
CA TYR A 94 14.77 10.14 6.17
C TYR A 94 14.02 9.73 4.91
N VAL A 95 13.27 10.66 4.31
CA VAL A 95 12.43 10.39 3.14
C VAL A 95 12.87 11.28 1.97
N GLY A 96 12.87 10.70 0.76
CA GLY A 96 13.11 11.47 -0.44
C GLY A 96 12.45 10.88 -1.69
N PHE A 97 12.23 11.76 -2.66
CA PHE A 97 11.73 11.43 -4.00
C PHE A 97 12.76 11.82 -5.04
N VAL A 98 12.94 10.97 -6.04
CA VAL A 98 13.77 11.25 -7.21
C VAL A 98 12.86 11.74 -8.33
N LEU A 99 13.14 12.93 -8.86
CA LEU A 99 12.37 13.52 -9.95
C LEU A 99 12.64 12.82 -11.28
N SER A 100 11.85 13.15 -12.31
CA SER A 100 12.03 12.60 -13.65
C SER A 100 13.36 12.99 -14.30
N ASN A 101 13.70 12.28 -15.38
CA ASN A 101 14.90 12.54 -16.18
C ASN A 101 14.98 13.98 -16.71
N GLN A 102 13.85 14.59 -17.10
CA GLN A 102 13.80 15.98 -17.57
C GLN A 102 14.21 16.97 -16.47
N LEU A 103 14.10 16.55 -15.21
CA LEU A 103 14.52 17.27 -14.01
C LEU A 103 15.84 16.71 -13.44
N ALA A 104 16.65 16.10 -14.31
CA ALA A 104 17.98 15.56 -14.02
C ALA A 104 18.03 14.49 -12.92
N ASN A 105 16.96 13.72 -12.73
CA ASN A 105 16.88 12.71 -11.66
C ASN A 105 17.22 13.29 -10.28
N ARG A 106 16.84 14.54 -10.04
CA ARG A 106 17.18 15.25 -8.80
C ARG A 106 16.49 14.60 -7.60
N LEU A 107 17.24 14.37 -6.53
CA LEU A 107 16.71 13.96 -5.23
C LEU A 107 16.15 15.18 -4.47
N ILE A 108 14.92 15.06 -3.99
CA ILE A 108 14.29 15.98 -3.02
C ILE A 108 14.08 15.21 -1.73
N THR A 109 14.57 15.71 -0.60
CA THR A 109 14.44 15.07 0.71
C THR A 109 13.89 16.03 1.76
N LYS A 110 13.34 15.47 2.84
CA LYS A 110 12.76 16.22 3.96
C LYS A 110 13.20 15.61 5.29
#